data_AF-A0A4U9Y9F8-F1
#
_entry.id   AF-A0A4U9Y9F8-F1
#
_cell.length_a   1.000
_cell.length_b   1.000
_cell.length_c   1.000
_cell.angle_alpha   90.00
_cell.angle_beta   90.00
_cell.angle_gamma   90.00
#
_symmetry.space_group_name_H-M   'P 1'
#
loop_
_entity.id
_entity.type
_entity.pdbx_description
1 polymer ?
#
loop_
_entity_poly.entity_id
_entity_poly.type
_entity_poly.pdbx_seq_one_letter_code
_entity_poly.pdbx_strand_id
1 'polypeptide(L)'
;MYQNSTIVKSIANFAFNRKPKISLKDYNKLQKGMTYNQVTRILTEPDDYTHASSSDKIQRQAVWISGLKANDQGSHINLLFENDKLIQLSQRGLLK
;
A
#
# COMPACT_ATOMS: atom_id res chain seq x y z
N MET A 1 9.01 27.44 -21.05
CA MET A 1 9.67 26.13 -20.85
C MET A 1 8.94 25.46 -19.69
N TYR A 2 8.20 24.37 -19.92
CA TYR A 2 7.51 23.67 -18.82
C TYR A 2 8.52 22.76 -18.11
N GLN A 3 8.84 23.06 -16.85
CA GLN A 3 9.68 22.21 -16.02
C GLN A 3 8.88 20.94 -15.68
N ASN A 4 9.22 19.81 -16.31
CA ASN A 4 8.82 18.46 -15.90
C ASN A 4 9.38 18.17 -14.50
N SER A 5 8.74 18.72 -13.48
CA SER A 5 9.11 18.56 -12.09
C SER A 5 8.33 17.39 -11.52
N THR A 6 8.99 16.22 -11.46
CA THR A 6 8.46 15.10 -10.68
C THR A 6 8.68 15.39 -9.20
N ILE A 7 7.61 15.43 -8.42
CA ILE A 7 7.69 15.55 -6.97
C ILE A 7 7.59 14.13 -6.39
N VAL A 8 8.56 13.75 -5.57
CA VAL A 8 8.57 12.47 -4.86
C VAL A 8 8.56 12.71 -3.36
N LYS A 9 7.69 12.00 -2.66
CA LYS A 9 7.63 11.92 -1.19
C LYS A 9 7.72 10.45 -0.78
N SER A 10 8.61 10.11 0.13
CA SER A 10 8.75 8.75 0.65
C SER A 10 8.83 8.72 2.16
N ILE A 11 8.23 7.68 2.73
CA ILE A 11 8.43 7.22 4.10
C ILE A 11 8.93 5.78 3.96
N ALA A 12 10.07 5.48 4.59
CA ALA A 12 10.73 4.19 4.51
C ALA A 12 11.31 3.81 5.87
N ASN A 13 11.42 2.50 6.11
CA ASN A 13 11.91 1.93 7.37
C ASN A 13 11.05 2.31 8.57
N PHE A 14 9.76 2.60 8.34
CA PHE A 14 8.80 2.88 9.38
C PHE A 14 7.85 1.70 9.55
N ALA A 15 7.50 1.38 10.79
CA ALA A 15 6.49 0.39 11.12
C ALA A 15 5.65 0.88 12.29
N PHE A 16 4.33 0.80 12.16
CA PHE A 16 3.45 1.02 13.29
C PHE A 16 3.57 -0.14 14.30
N ASN A 17 3.51 0.18 15.59
CA ASN A 17 3.22 -0.82 16.61
C ASN A 17 1.69 -0.92 16.78
N ARG A 18 1.06 -1.90 16.10
CA ARG A 18 -0.40 -2.08 16.11
C ARG A 18 -0.81 -3.55 16.19
N LYS A 19 -2.01 -3.79 16.74
CA LYS A 19 -2.57 -5.15 16.86
C LYS A 19 -2.80 -5.80 15.49
N PRO A 20 -2.55 -7.11 15.33
CA PRO A 20 -2.74 -7.83 14.08
C PRO A 20 -4.22 -8.01 13.74
N LYS A 21 -4.75 -7.17 12.85
CA LYS A 21 -6.16 -7.16 12.45
C LYS A 21 -6.38 -7.57 10.99
N ILE A 22 -5.39 -7.33 10.12
CA ILE A 22 -5.48 -7.53 8.68
C ILE A 22 -5.26 -9.01 8.36
N SER A 23 -6.27 -9.67 7.82
CA SER A 23 -6.22 -11.09 7.44
C SER A 23 -6.13 -11.28 5.93
N LEU A 24 -5.88 -12.52 5.47
CA LEU A 24 -5.99 -12.84 4.05
C LEU A 24 -7.41 -12.60 3.52
N LYS A 25 -8.45 -12.79 4.35
CA LYS A 25 -9.84 -12.47 3.99
C LYS A 25 -10.02 -10.98 3.69
N ASP A 26 -9.33 -10.09 4.39
CA ASP A 26 -9.40 -8.65 4.14
C ASP A 26 -8.64 -8.27 2.87
N TYR A 27 -7.45 -8.85 2.66
CA TYR A 27 -6.69 -8.70 1.42
C TYR A 27 -7.49 -9.17 0.20
N ASN A 28 -8.21 -10.29 0.30
CA ASN A 28 -9.00 -10.84 -0.81
C ASN A 28 -10.23 -9.98 -1.19
N LYS A 29 -10.61 -8.99 -0.36
CA LYS A 29 -11.66 -8.02 -0.73
C LYS A 29 -11.15 -6.97 -1.73
N LEU A 30 -9.83 -6.81 -1.83
CA LEU A 30 -9.22 -5.81 -2.69
C LEU A 30 -9.35 -6.19 -4.16
N GLN A 31 -9.60 -5.19 -5.01
CA GLN A 31 -9.74 -5.37 -6.44
C GLN A 31 -9.02 -4.25 -7.18
N LYS A 32 -8.49 -4.57 -8.37
CA LYS A 32 -7.93 -3.54 -9.25
C LYS A 32 -9.00 -2.48 -9.54
N GLY A 33 -8.59 -1.21 -9.57
CA GLY A 33 -9.48 -0.06 -9.76
C GLY A 33 -10.06 0.53 -8.46
N MET A 34 -9.89 -0.12 -7.30
CA MET A 34 -10.17 0.50 -6.00
C MET A 34 -9.29 1.72 -5.77
N THR A 35 -9.83 2.75 -5.11
CA THR A 35 -9.05 3.93 -4.72
C THR A 35 -8.18 3.68 -3.51
N TYR A 36 -7.15 4.51 -3.31
CA TYR A 36 -6.31 4.40 -2.12
C TYR A 36 -7.14 4.45 -0.83
N ASN A 37 -8.10 5.37 -0.76
CA ASN A 37 -9.00 5.50 0.39
C ASN A 37 -9.92 4.29 0.59
N GLN A 38 -10.38 3.64 -0.48
CA GLN A 38 -11.16 2.41 -0.37
C GLN A 38 -10.30 1.28 0.22
N VAL A 39 -9.05 1.18 -0.21
CA VAL A 39 -8.11 0.18 0.29
C VAL A 39 -7.73 0.41 1.75
N THR A 40 -7.37 1.63 2.15
CA THR A 40 -6.98 1.92 3.54
C THR A 40 -8.16 1.80 4.52
N ARG A 41 -9.40 1.93 4.07
CA ARG A 41 -10.58 1.58 4.89
C ARG A 41 -10.67 0.09 5.19
N ILE A 42 -10.16 -0.76 4.29
CA ILE A 42 -10.14 -2.22 4.46
C ILE A 42 -8.91 -2.65 5.26
N LEU A 43 -7.73 -2.12 4.92
CA LEU A 43 -6.44 -2.57 5.46
C LEU A 43 -5.85 -1.68 6.55
N THR A 44 -6.43 -0.52 6.86
CA THR A 44 -5.80 0.59 7.62
C THR A 44 -4.66 1.29 6.85
N GLU A 45 -4.06 2.34 7.42
CA GLU A 45 -2.94 3.06 6.77
C GLU A 45 -1.70 2.16 6.59
N PRO A 46 -0.94 2.32 5.50
CA PRO A 46 0.31 1.60 5.30
C PRO A 46 1.38 2.06 6.28
N ASP A 47 2.35 1.20 6.52
CA ASP A 47 3.54 1.50 7.29
C ASP A 47 4.48 2.41 6.49
N ASP A 48 4.76 2.04 5.25
CA ASP A 48 5.62 2.79 4.34
C ASP A 48 4.90 3.13 3.05
N TYR A 49 5.24 4.26 2.44
CA TYR A 49 4.77 4.58 1.10
C TYR A 49 5.75 5.48 0.34
N THR A 50 5.77 5.30 -0.98
CA THR A 50 6.38 6.24 -1.92
C THR A 50 5.29 6.82 -2.78
N HIS A 51 5.25 8.14 -2.91
CA HIS A 51 4.32 8.88 -3.75
C HIS A 51 5.11 9.73 -4.74
N ALA A 52 4.88 9.50 -6.02
CA ALA A 52 5.48 10.27 -7.10
C ALA A 52 4.36 10.92 -7.94
N SER A 53 4.51 12.21 -8.21
CA SER A 53 3.58 12.98 -9.03
C SER A 53 4.35 13.67 -10.14
N SER A 54 3.96 13.45 -11.39
CA SER A 54 4.44 14.20 -12.56
C SER A 54 3.26 14.82 -13.31
N SER A 55 3.54 15.52 -14.42
CA SER A 55 2.51 16.02 -15.34
C SER A 55 1.65 14.91 -15.96
N ASP A 56 2.21 13.70 -16.09
CA ASP A 56 1.62 12.63 -16.89
C ASP A 56 0.88 11.61 -16.03
N LYS A 57 1.37 11.35 -14.82
CA LYS A 57 0.77 10.37 -13.91
C LYS A 57 1.13 10.60 -12.45
N ILE A 58 0.26 10.09 -11.59
CA ILE A 58 0.48 9.99 -10.15
C ILE A 58 0.66 8.53 -9.79
N GLN A 59 1.76 8.15 -9.18
CA GLN A 59 2.00 6.81 -8.67
C GLN A 59 2.14 6.80 -7.15
N ARG A 60 1.61 5.76 -6.51
CA ARG A 60 1.79 5.52 -5.08
C ARG A 60 2.04 4.05 -4.83
N GLN A 61 3.19 3.72 -4.25
CA GLN A 61 3.46 2.42 -3.69
C GLN A 61 3.20 2.46 -2.19
N ALA A 62 2.45 1.51 -1.66
CA ALA A 62 2.12 1.42 -0.24
C ALA A 62 2.44 0.02 0.30
N VAL A 63 3.03 -0.03 1.49
CA VAL A 63 3.51 -1.26 2.11
C VAL A 63 2.94 -1.39 3.52
N TRP A 64 2.38 -2.55 3.83
CA TRP A 64 1.99 -2.93 5.19
C TRP A 64 2.93 -4.05 5.65
N ILE A 65 3.58 -3.84 6.79
CA ILE A 65 4.41 -4.83 7.49
C ILE A 65 3.92 -5.08 8.92
N SER A 66 3.12 -4.16 9.45
CA SER A 66 2.51 -4.29 10.78
C SER A 66 1.01 -4.49 10.70
N GLY A 67 0.40 -4.96 11.78
CA GLY A 67 -1.05 -5.17 11.84
C GLY A 67 -1.53 -6.37 11.02
N LEU A 68 -0.62 -7.18 10.48
CA LEU A 68 -0.91 -8.38 9.70
C LEU A 68 -1.10 -9.59 10.61
N LYS A 69 -2.13 -10.39 10.35
CA LYS A 69 -2.28 -11.73 10.91
C LYS A 69 -1.41 -12.70 10.12
N ALA A 70 -0.21 -12.93 10.63
CA ALA A 70 0.85 -13.70 10.00
C ALA A 70 1.58 -14.56 11.03
N ASN A 71 2.18 -15.66 10.58
CA ASN A 71 3.01 -16.55 11.41
C ASN A 71 4.52 -16.34 11.17
N ASP A 72 4.89 -15.58 10.14
CA ASP A 72 6.28 -15.41 9.70
C ASP A 72 6.80 -13.98 9.91
N GLN A 73 8.08 -13.89 10.27
CA GLN A 73 8.79 -12.62 10.18
C GLN A 73 9.04 -12.31 8.70
N GLY A 74 8.67 -11.10 8.26
CA GLY A 74 8.76 -10.67 6.87
C GLY A 74 7.45 -10.74 6.08
N SER A 75 6.33 -11.08 6.74
CA SER A 75 5.00 -10.88 6.19
C SER A 75 4.76 -9.44 5.76
N HIS A 76 4.22 -9.25 4.55
CA HIS A 76 3.94 -7.92 4.03
C HIS A 76 2.84 -7.92 2.96
N ILE A 77 2.23 -6.75 2.76
CA ILE A 77 1.39 -6.44 1.62
C ILE A 77 2.05 -5.29 0.85
N ASN A 78 2.17 -5.41 -0.46
CA ASN A 78 2.68 -4.35 -1.34
C ASN A 78 1.65 -4.05 -2.42
N LEU A 79 1.19 -2.80 -2.46
CA LEU A 79 0.17 -2.34 -3.41
C LEU A 79 0.72 -1.18 -4.22
N LEU A 80 0.43 -1.19 -5.53
CA LEU A 80 0.74 -0.08 -6.43
C LEU A 80 -0.55 0.56 -6.93
N PHE A 81 -0.61 1.88 -6.78
CA PHE A 81 -1.67 2.72 -7.30
C PHE A 81 -1.12 3.63 -8.40
N GLU A 82 -1.91 3.81 -9.46
CA GLU A 82 -1.68 4.81 -10.49
C GLU A 82 -2.95 5.63 -10.67
N ASN A 83 -2.83 6.97 -10.66
CA ASN A 83 -3.95 7.91 -10.73
C ASN A 83 -5.08 7.58 -9.73
N ASP A 84 -4.68 7.28 -8.49
CA ASP A 84 -5.56 6.84 -7.39
C ASP A 84 -6.34 5.54 -7.69
N LYS A 85 -5.80 4.66 -8.54
CA LYS A 85 -6.40 3.35 -8.84
C LYS A 85 -5.43 2.24 -8.56
N LEU A 86 -5.87 1.24 -7.80
CA LEU A 86 -5.10 0.04 -7.51
C LEU A 86 -4.83 -0.73 -8.81
N ILE A 87 -3.57 -0.89 -9.19
CA ILE A 87 -3.17 -1.57 -10.43
C ILE A 87 -2.42 -2.88 -10.17
N GLN A 88 -1.74 -3.00 -9.03
CA GLN A 88 -1.03 -4.22 -8.63
C GLN A 88 -1.23 -4.49 -7.14
N LEU A 89 -1.36 -5.78 -6.83
CA LEU A 89 -1.54 -6.30 -5.48
C LEU A 89 -0.58 -7.47 -5.29
N SER A 90 0.17 -7.46 -4.19
CA SER A 90 1.01 -8.56 -3.77
C SER A 90 0.93 -8.70 -2.24
N GLN A 91 0.93 -9.93 -1.76
CA GLN A 91 1.06 -10.23 -0.33
C GLN A 91 1.92 -11.46 -0.12
N ARG A 92 2.55 -11.53 1.05
CA ARG A 92 3.26 -12.70 1.54
C ARG A 92 2.92 -12.94 3.01
N GLY A 93 2.67 -14.20 3.35
CA GLY A 93 2.61 -14.71 4.73
C GLY A 93 1.30 -14.44 5.49
N LEU A 94 0.28 -13.85 4.85
CA LEU A 94 -1.04 -13.69 5.46
C LEU A 94 -1.73 -15.05 5.70
N LEU A 95 -2.31 -15.20 6.89
CA LEU A 95 -3.08 -16.38 7.27
C LEU A 95 -4.51 -16.32 6.74
N LYS A 96 -5.04 -17.51 6.40
CA LYS A 96 -6.43 -17.75 5.99
C LYS A 96 -7.43 -17.39 7.09
#